data_AF-A0A0D3BA88-F1
#
_entry.id   AF-A0A0D3BA88-F1
#
_cell.length_a   1.000
_cell.length_b   1.000
_cell.length_c   1.000
_cell.angle_alpha   90.00
_cell.angle_beta   90.00
_cell.angle_gamma   90.00
#
_symmetry.space_group_name_H-M   'P 1'
#
loop_
_entity.id
_entity.type
_entity.pdbx_description
1 polymer ?
#
loop_
_entity_poly.entity_id
_entity_poly.type
_entity_poly.pdbx_seq_one_letter_code
_entity_poly.pdbx_strand_id
1 'polypeptide(L)'
;MGLSWLNNLILDLYKRNPKRKRKVTTMESGDIVGTGDYDVETKREKLKSLLSQLLADPILADVPKNPTLSDVVTLVSLEKGSAMRLSIVKLDGSSLDVAVMNSATLKDLKLLIKKKVNEMEQANMGHRHISWKHVWSNFCLSCNNEKLLDDDVVLQDVGVRNNSQIAFVPYVMKKGPGRHSKRKKHRLFRSLHKTC
;
A
#
# COMPACT_ATOMS: atom_id res chain seq x y z
N MET A 1 0.52 -6.70 29.66
CA MET A 1 -0.12 -5.57 28.95
C MET A 1 0.89 -5.04 27.94
N GLY A 2 0.64 -5.16 26.64
CA GLY A 2 1.60 -4.66 25.64
C GLY A 2 1.56 -5.33 24.26
N LEU A 3 0.36 -5.59 23.71
CA LEU A 3 0.19 -6.27 22.41
C LEU A 3 -0.73 -5.51 21.43
N SER A 4 -0.84 -4.18 21.52
CA SER A 4 -1.96 -3.51 20.84
C SER A 4 -1.72 -2.10 20.29
N TRP A 5 -0.63 -1.81 19.56
CA TRP A 5 -0.53 -0.47 18.93
C TRP A 5 -0.21 -0.41 17.43
N LEU A 6 -0.03 -1.55 16.77
CA LEU A 6 -0.36 -1.67 15.33
C LEU A 6 -1.67 -2.39 15.06
N ASN A 7 -2.02 -3.39 15.88
CA ASN A 7 -3.34 -4.01 15.84
C ASN A 7 -4.44 -2.97 16.11
N ASN A 8 -4.21 -2.02 17.03
CA ASN A 8 -5.18 -0.94 17.28
C ASN A 8 -5.16 0.16 16.22
N LEU A 9 -4.06 0.41 15.51
CA LEU A 9 -4.07 1.37 14.39
C LEU A 9 -4.84 0.80 13.18
N ILE A 10 -4.71 -0.51 12.92
CA ILE A 10 -5.51 -1.24 11.93
C ILE A 10 -7.00 -1.28 12.37
N LEU A 11 -7.28 -1.40 13.67
CA LEU A 11 -8.64 -1.39 14.24
C LEU A 11 -9.25 0.01 14.49
N ASP A 12 -8.50 1.11 14.48
CA ASP A 12 -9.04 2.48 14.55
C ASP A 12 -9.21 3.11 13.16
N LEU A 13 -8.40 2.68 12.19
CA LEU A 13 -8.69 2.89 10.76
C LEU A 13 -9.97 2.16 10.29
N TYR A 14 -10.46 1.21 11.09
CA TYR A 14 -11.62 0.33 10.85
C TYR A 14 -12.99 1.04 10.87
N LYS A 15 -13.13 2.28 11.37
CA LYS A 15 -14.47 2.85 11.68
C LYS A 15 -15.02 3.98 10.80
N ARG A 16 -14.41 4.38 9.67
CA ARG A 16 -15.04 5.38 8.78
C ARG A 16 -14.77 5.18 7.29
N ASN A 17 -15.54 4.31 6.63
CA ASN A 17 -16.30 4.71 5.42
C ASN A 17 -17.28 3.59 4.97
N PRO A 18 -18.60 3.83 4.95
CA PRO A 18 -19.55 2.88 4.40
C PRO A 18 -19.78 3.13 2.88
N LYS A 19 -19.83 2.03 2.13
CA LYS A 19 -20.40 1.86 0.77
C LYS A 19 -19.49 2.17 -0.44
N ARG A 20 -18.97 1.09 -1.05
CA ARG A 20 -19.14 0.81 -2.49
C ARG A 20 -19.33 -0.70 -2.68
N LYS A 21 -20.60 -1.14 -2.78
CA LYS A 21 -20.93 -2.49 -3.23
C LYS A 21 -20.67 -2.56 -4.74
N ARG A 22 -19.67 -3.32 -5.18
CA ARG A 22 -19.64 -3.80 -6.56
C ARG A 22 -20.41 -5.11 -6.58
N LYS A 23 -21.56 -5.11 -7.27
CA LYS A 23 -22.28 -6.31 -7.69
C LYS A 23 -21.36 -7.09 -8.62
N VAL A 24 -20.97 -8.29 -8.24
CA VAL A 24 -20.52 -9.31 -9.19
C VAL A 24 -21.80 -9.96 -9.70
N THR A 25 -22.11 -9.73 -10.97
CA THR A 25 -23.20 -10.40 -11.66
C THR A 25 -22.56 -11.52 -12.47
N THR A 26 -22.83 -12.76 -12.08
CA THR A 26 -22.64 -13.93 -12.93
C THR A 26 -23.55 -13.76 -14.15
N MET A 27 -22.97 -13.83 -15.35
CA MET A 27 -23.70 -14.05 -16.59
C MET A 27 -22.98 -15.18 -17.31
N GLU A 28 -23.67 -16.30 -17.45
CA GLU A 28 -23.27 -17.42 -18.27
C GLU A 28 -23.53 -17.14 -19.75
N SER A 29 -22.63 -17.70 -20.55
CA SER A 29 -22.79 -18.28 -21.90
C SER A 29 -23.21 -17.40 -23.07
N GLY A 30 -22.29 -17.33 -24.03
CA GLY A 30 -22.54 -17.02 -25.43
C GLY A 30 -21.37 -17.56 -26.26
N ASP A 31 -21.60 -18.66 -26.97
CA ASP A 31 -20.63 -19.31 -27.85
C ASP A 31 -20.25 -18.43 -29.04
N ILE A 32 -18.96 -18.30 -29.32
CA ILE A 32 -18.45 -17.82 -30.61
C ILE A 32 -17.22 -18.65 -30.99
N VAL A 33 -17.33 -19.40 -32.07
CA VAL A 33 -16.27 -20.20 -32.69
C VAL A 33 -15.19 -19.26 -33.26
N GLY A 34 -13.95 -19.40 -32.78
CA GLY A 34 -12.80 -18.65 -33.25
C GLY A 34 -11.51 -19.50 -33.20
N THR A 35 -11.13 -20.06 -34.34
CA THR A 35 -10.07 -21.05 -34.54
C THR A 35 -8.64 -20.45 -34.49
N GLY A 36 -8.33 -19.66 -33.45
CA GLY A 36 -7.03 -19.01 -33.27
C GLY A 36 -6.54 -18.85 -31.82
N ASP A 37 -7.37 -19.22 -30.83
CA ASP A 37 -7.15 -18.90 -29.41
C ASP A 37 -6.48 -20.04 -28.59
N TYR A 38 -6.45 -21.26 -29.15
CA TYR A 38 -5.95 -22.47 -28.47
C TYR A 38 -4.43 -22.42 -28.20
N ASP A 39 -3.66 -21.83 -29.11
CA ASP A 39 -2.21 -21.73 -28.99
C ASP A 39 -1.80 -20.68 -27.94
N VAL A 40 -2.59 -19.61 -27.78
CA VAL A 40 -2.32 -18.55 -26.80
C VAL A 40 -2.61 -19.03 -25.38
N GLU A 41 -3.74 -19.69 -25.14
CA GLU A 41 -4.05 -20.17 -23.78
C GLU A 41 -3.11 -21.32 -23.38
N THR A 42 -2.76 -22.24 -24.28
CA THR A 42 -1.76 -23.28 -23.97
C THR A 42 -0.36 -22.71 -23.70
N LYS A 43 0.07 -21.68 -24.45
CA LYS A 43 1.32 -20.94 -24.13
C LYS A 43 1.23 -20.26 -22.77
N ARG A 44 0.09 -19.66 -22.44
CA ARG A 44 -0.14 -18.99 -21.15
C ARG A 44 -0.12 -19.98 -19.99
N GLU A 45 -0.73 -21.15 -20.15
CA GLU A 45 -0.71 -22.23 -19.15
C GLU A 45 0.71 -22.76 -18.95
N LYS A 46 1.45 -23.01 -20.02
CA LYS A 46 2.87 -23.39 -19.97
C LYS A 46 3.73 -22.34 -19.26
N LEU A 47 3.47 -21.05 -19.51
CA LEU A 47 4.17 -19.96 -18.84
C LEU A 47 3.82 -19.89 -17.35
N LYS A 48 2.54 -20.06 -16.99
CA LYS A 48 2.08 -20.09 -15.59
C LYS A 48 2.70 -21.27 -14.83
N SER A 49 2.75 -22.46 -15.45
CA SER A 49 3.33 -23.65 -14.82
C SER A 49 4.84 -23.48 -14.61
N LEU A 50 5.55 -22.97 -15.62
CA LEU A 50 6.98 -22.67 -15.51
C LEU A 50 7.26 -21.59 -14.44
N LEU A 51 6.44 -20.53 -14.37
CA LEU A 51 6.56 -19.53 -13.30
C LEU A 51 6.34 -20.14 -11.91
N SER A 52 5.35 -21.04 -11.76
CA SER A 52 5.13 -21.71 -10.47
C SER A 52 6.28 -22.62 -10.07
N GLN A 53 6.93 -23.28 -11.04
CA GLN A 53 8.10 -24.13 -10.78
C GLN A 53 9.30 -23.30 -10.34
N LEU A 54 9.56 -22.17 -11.01
CA LEU A 54 10.65 -21.26 -10.63
C LEU A 54 10.42 -20.66 -9.23
N LEU A 55 9.20 -20.22 -8.91
CA LEU A 55 8.90 -19.66 -7.59
C LEU A 55 8.94 -20.70 -6.45
N ALA A 56 8.96 -22.00 -6.77
CA ALA A 56 9.11 -23.06 -5.78
C ALA A 56 10.59 -23.40 -5.49
N ASP A 57 11.53 -22.88 -6.28
CA ASP A 57 12.96 -23.08 -6.08
C ASP A 57 13.43 -22.37 -4.80
N PRO A 58 14.07 -23.06 -3.83
CA PRO A 58 14.58 -22.43 -2.61
C PRO A 58 15.61 -21.32 -2.87
N ILE A 59 16.28 -21.31 -4.02
CA ILE A 59 17.22 -20.24 -4.40
C ILE A 59 16.49 -18.91 -4.59
N LEU A 60 15.20 -18.93 -4.97
CA LEU A 60 14.39 -17.74 -5.24
C LEU A 60 13.44 -17.38 -4.08
N ALA A 61 13.74 -17.83 -2.86
CA ALA A 61 12.91 -17.58 -1.68
C ALA A 61 12.78 -16.07 -1.31
N ASP A 62 13.67 -15.23 -1.82
CA ASP A 62 13.67 -13.78 -1.66
C ASP A 62 12.69 -13.06 -2.61
N VAL A 63 12.26 -13.72 -3.69
CA VAL A 63 11.33 -13.17 -4.66
C VAL A 63 9.90 -13.20 -4.11
N PRO A 64 9.15 -12.08 -4.17
CA PRO A 64 7.76 -12.08 -3.72
C PRO A 64 6.90 -13.05 -4.57
N LYS A 65 5.89 -13.68 -3.95
CA LYS A 65 5.00 -14.66 -4.61
C LYS A 65 4.35 -14.17 -5.91
N ASN A 66 4.16 -12.85 -6.05
CA ASN A 66 3.68 -12.20 -7.27
C ASN A 66 4.69 -11.13 -7.69
N PRO A 67 5.78 -11.51 -8.41
CA PRO A 67 6.83 -10.55 -8.75
C PRO A 67 6.40 -9.65 -9.91
N THR A 68 6.63 -8.35 -9.76
CA THR A 68 6.59 -7.40 -10.89
C THR A 68 7.99 -7.29 -11.49
N LEU A 69 8.12 -6.95 -12.78
CA LEU A 69 9.43 -6.71 -13.42
C LEU A 69 10.29 -5.72 -12.62
N SER A 70 9.67 -4.66 -12.08
CA SER A 70 10.35 -3.70 -11.22
C SER A 70 10.92 -4.33 -9.96
N ASP A 71 10.22 -5.28 -9.35
CA ASP A 71 10.65 -5.94 -8.12
C ASP A 71 11.89 -6.80 -8.43
N VAL A 72 11.87 -7.57 -9.52
CA VAL A 72 13.01 -8.40 -9.96
C VAL A 72 14.22 -7.53 -10.32
N VAL A 73 14.02 -6.44 -11.07
CA VAL A 73 15.10 -5.49 -11.40
C VAL A 73 15.69 -4.88 -10.13
N THR A 74 14.87 -4.57 -9.14
CA THR A 74 15.33 -4.04 -7.85
C THR A 74 16.14 -5.10 -7.09
N LEU A 75 15.70 -6.37 -7.07
CA LEU A 75 16.44 -7.47 -6.43
C LEU A 75 17.80 -7.72 -7.11
N VAL A 76 17.83 -7.76 -8.44
CA VAL A 76 19.10 -7.86 -9.18
C VAL A 76 20.00 -6.66 -8.92
N SER A 77 19.41 -5.46 -8.79
CA SER A 77 20.15 -4.25 -8.46
C SER A 77 20.67 -4.27 -7.01
N LEU A 78 19.99 -4.93 -6.08
CA LEU A 78 20.48 -5.14 -4.72
C LEU A 78 21.73 -6.00 -4.72
N GLU A 79 21.71 -7.10 -5.45
CA GLU A 79 22.86 -8.00 -5.58
C GLU A 79 24.07 -7.30 -6.21
N LYS A 80 23.80 -6.38 -7.15
CA LYS A 80 24.83 -5.56 -7.80
C LYS A 80 25.26 -4.31 -7.02
N GLY A 81 24.65 -4.03 -5.86
CA GLY A 81 24.96 -2.86 -5.02
C GLY A 81 24.37 -1.51 -5.48
N SER A 82 23.50 -1.52 -6.49
CA SER A 82 22.81 -0.33 -7.03
C SER A 82 21.44 -0.05 -6.38
N ALA A 83 21.04 -0.90 -5.45
CA ALA A 83 19.87 -0.72 -4.59
C ALA A 83 20.28 -0.94 -3.12
N MET A 84 19.39 -0.57 -2.20
CA MET A 84 19.57 -0.73 -0.77
C MET A 84 18.40 -1.45 -0.10
N ARG A 85 18.71 -2.24 0.93
CA ARG A 85 17.73 -2.84 1.84
C ARG A 85 17.50 -1.91 3.02
N LEU A 86 16.24 -1.71 3.38
CA LEU A 86 15.83 -0.86 4.49
C LEU A 86 14.94 -1.67 5.43
N SER A 87 15.15 -1.49 6.73
CA SER A 87 14.29 -2.09 7.76
C SER A 87 13.35 -1.03 8.29
N ILE A 88 12.06 -1.14 7.93
CA ILE A 88 11.04 -0.22 8.41
C ILE A 88 10.57 -0.71 9.77
N VAL A 89 10.95 0.01 10.83
CA VAL A 89 10.50 -0.24 12.19
C VAL A 89 9.10 0.32 12.33
N LYS A 90 8.15 -0.58 12.58
CA LYS A 90 6.77 -0.22 12.81
C LYS A 90 6.55 0.21 14.27
N LEU A 91 5.36 0.72 14.59
CA LEU A 91 5.04 1.24 15.93
C LEU A 91 4.96 0.17 17.03
N ASP A 92 4.83 -1.11 16.66
CA ASP A 92 4.84 -2.24 17.60
C ASP A 92 6.24 -2.77 17.89
N GLY A 93 7.27 -2.18 17.28
CA GLY A 93 8.66 -2.64 17.37
C GLY A 93 9.01 -3.77 16.39
N SER A 94 8.06 -4.30 15.62
CA SER A 94 8.37 -5.22 14.53
C SER A 94 8.98 -4.47 13.34
N SER A 95 9.82 -5.15 12.56
CA SER A 95 10.43 -4.60 11.36
C SER A 95 9.83 -5.20 10.08
N LEU A 96 9.85 -4.42 9.01
CA LEU A 96 9.52 -4.84 7.66
C LEU A 96 10.67 -4.50 6.73
N ASP A 97 11.23 -5.51 6.08
CA ASP A 97 12.30 -5.33 5.11
C ASP A 97 11.75 -4.91 3.73
N VAL A 98 12.34 -3.86 3.17
CA VAL A 98 12.05 -3.40 1.80
C VAL A 98 13.33 -3.14 1.01
N ALA A 99 13.26 -3.40 -0.28
CA ALA A 99 14.31 -3.14 -1.25
C ALA A 99 13.96 -1.91 -2.08
N VAL A 100 14.83 -0.90 -2.13
CA VAL A 100 14.64 0.31 -2.94
C VAL A 100 15.89 0.64 -3.74
N MET A 101 15.73 1.25 -4.91
CA MET A 101 16.85 1.75 -5.69
C MET A 101 17.61 2.85 -4.94
N ASN A 102 18.90 2.99 -5.21
CA ASN A 102 19.73 4.05 -4.62
C ASN A 102 19.24 5.46 -4.95
N SER A 103 18.65 5.64 -6.14
CA SER A 103 18.04 6.88 -6.61
C SER A 103 16.57 7.05 -6.20
N ALA A 104 16.03 6.18 -5.33
CA ALA A 104 14.63 6.24 -4.95
C ALA A 104 14.35 7.44 -4.04
N THR A 105 13.15 8.00 -4.20
CA THR A 105 12.66 9.12 -3.39
C THR A 105 11.90 8.65 -2.15
N LEU A 106 11.65 9.55 -1.21
CA LEU A 106 10.78 9.28 -0.07
C LEU A 106 9.37 8.84 -0.50
N LYS A 107 8.85 9.43 -1.59
CA LYS A 107 7.58 9.06 -2.19
C LYS A 107 7.55 7.60 -2.65
N ASP A 108 8.63 7.13 -3.29
CA ASP A 108 8.75 5.74 -3.74
C ASP A 108 8.77 4.78 -2.56
N LEU A 109 9.50 5.14 -1.49
CA LEU A 109 9.51 4.36 -0.25
C LEU A 109 8.11 4.27 0.37
N LYS A 110 7.38 5.39 0.47
CA LYS A 110 6.00 5.41 0.97
C LYS A 110 5.07 4.53 0.12
N LEU A 111 5.24 4.55 -1.21
CA LEU A 111 4.47 3.71 -2.12
C LEU A 111 4.80 2.22 -1.93
N LEU A 112 6.06 1.88 -1.75
CA LEU A 112 6.52 0.51 -1.53
C LEU A 112 6.02 -0.05 -0.21
N ILE A 113 6.11 0.73 0.88
CA ILE A 113 5.51 0.38 2.18
C ILE A 113 4.02 0.11 2.00
N LYS A 114 3.33 0.99 1.29
CA LYS A 114 1.91 0.83 0.99
C LYS A 114 1.61 -0.48 0.28
N LYS A 115 2.38 -0.83 -0.76
CA LYS A 115 2.24 -2.07 -1.53
C LYS A 115 2.45 -3.29 -0.63
N LYS A 116 3.59 -3.36 0.07
CA LYS A 116 3.97 -4.49 0.94
C LYS A 116 2.98 -4.72 2.08
N VAL A 117 2.55 -3.65 2.75
CA VAL A 117 1.57 -3.76 3.84
C VAL A 117 0.20 -4.18 3.30
N ASN A 118 -0.21 -3.70 2.12
CA ASN A 118 -1.44 -4.21 1.49
C ASN A 118 -1.31 -5.70 1.18
N GLU A 119 -0.21 -6.16 0.59
CA GLU A 119 -0.03 -7.58 0.25
C GLU A 119 -0.05 -8.49 1.49
N MET A 120 0.63 -8.09 2.57
CA MET A 120 0.70 -8.86 3.81
C MET A 120 -0.61 -8.85 4.60
N GLU A 121 -1.20 -7.67 4.81
CA GLU A 121 -2.33 -7.52 5.73
C GLU A 121 -3.68 -7.69 5.03
N GLN A 122 -3.80 -7.41 3.73
CA GLN A 122 -5.08 -7.54 3.01
C GLN A 122 -5.55 -8.99 2.92
N ALA A 123 -4.61 -9.96 2.88
CA ALA A 123 -4.92 -11.38 2.99
C ALA A 123 -5.66 -11.72 4.29
N ASN A 124 -5.31 -11.04 5.39
CA ASN A 124 -5.86 -11.26 6.72
C ASN A 124 -7.11 -10.40 7.00
N MET A 125 -7.29 -9.29 6.27
CA MET A 125 -8.29 -8.27 6.58
C MET A 125 -9.62 -8.38 5.83
N GLY A 126 -9.73 -9.24 4.81
CA GLY A 126 -10.94 -9.44 4.03
C GLY A 126 -11.34 -8.19 3.24
N HIS A 127 -12.58 -7.70 3.41
CA HIS A 127 -13.10 -6.51 2.70
C HIS A 127 -12.68 -5.16 3.29
N ARG A 128 -11.73 -5.14 4.24
CA ARG A 128 -11.25 -3.91 4.88
C ARG A 128 -10.05 -3.36 4.13
N HIS A 129 -9.92 -2.03 4.09
CA HIS A 129 -8.84 -1.35 3.40
C HIS A 129 -8.19 -0.29 4.29
N ILE A 130 -6.87 -0.13 4.17
CA ILE A 130 -6.08 0.86 4.90
C ILE A 130 -6.23 2.23 4.24
N SER A 131 -6.57 3.25 5.04
CA SER A 131 -6.57 4.65 4.60
C SER A 131 -5.17 5.25 4.69
N TRP A 132 -4.36 5.06 3.66
CA TRP A 132 -3.00 5.60 3.59
C TRP A 132 -2.93 7.12 3.71
N LYS A 133 -3.96 7.84 3.24
CA LYS A 133 -4.08 9.28 3.45
C LYS A 133 -4.12 9.65 4.93
N HIS A 134 -4.79 8.85 5.75
CA HIS A 134 -4.82 9.08 7.19
C HIS A 134 -3.47 8.75 7.84
N VAL A 135 -2.85 7.63 7.43
CA VAL A 135 -1.52 7.22 7.91
C VAL A 135 -0.50 8.35 7.69
N TRP A 136 -0.34 8.82 6.45
CA TRP A 136 0.62 9.88 6.14
C TRP A 136 0.25 11.26 6.68
N SER A 137 -1.00 11.47 7.13
CA SER A 137 -1.42 12.72 7.77
C SER A 137 -1.14 12.77 9.27
N ASN A 138 -0.91 11.61 9.91
CA ASN A 138 -0.70 11.48 11.36
C ASN A 138 0.66 10.87 11.71
N PHE A 139 1.39 10.35 10.73
CA PHE A 139 2.69 9.72 10.90
C PHE A 139 3.63 10.16 9.78
N CYS A 140 4.92 10.18 10.11
CA CYS A 140 6.00 10.37 9.17
C CYS A 140 7.06 9.27 9.35
N LEU A 141 7.96 9.17 8.38
CA LEU A 141 9.12 8.29 8.47
C LEU A 141 10.28 9.07 9.09
N SER A 142 11.06 8.42 9.94
CA SER A 142 12.26 8.99 10.53
C SER A 142 13.44 8.06 10.37
N CYS A 143 14.59 8.61 9.98
CA CYS A 143 15.87 7.92 9.94
C CYS A 143 16.84 8.67 10.85
N ASN A 144 17.56 7.98 11.74
CA ASN A 144 18.53 8.60 12.66
C ASN A 144 17.97 9.80 13.46
N ASN A 145 16.71 9.72 13.90
CA ASN A 145 15.96 10.80 14.58
C ASN A 145 15.63 12.03 13.73
N GLU A 146 15.97 12.03 12.44
CA GLU A 146 15.57 13.04 11.48
C GLU A 146 14.26 12.65 10.79
N LYS A 147 13.32 13.60 10.65
CA LYS A 147 12.00 13.33 10.05
C LYS A 147 12.05 13.60 8.55
N LEU A 148 11.70 12.58 7.77
CA LEU A 148 11.60 12.65 6.33
C LEU A 148 10.22 13.21 5.96
N LEU A 149 10.17 14.50 5.61
CA LEU A 149 8.92 15.22 5.31
C LEU A 149 8.75 15.55 3.82
N ASP A 150 9.85 15.74 3.10
CA ASP A 150 9.83 16.05 1.67
C ASP A 150 9.70 14.77 0.86
N ASP A 151 8.66 14.69 0.03
CA ASP A 151 8.36 13.51 -0.78
C ASP A 151 9.33 13.32 -1.95
N ASP A 152 9.89 14.42 -2.46
CA ASP A 152 10.74 14.42 -3.67
C ASP A 152 12.23 14.27 -3.33
N VAL A 153 12.58 14.19 -2.05
CA VAL A 153 13.96 14.00 -1.61
C VAL A 153 14.44 12.58 -1.90
N VAL A 154 15.66 12.48 -2.44
CA VAL A 154 16.34 11.18 -2.63
C VAL A 154 16.80 10.68 -1.27
N LEU A 155 16.57 9.39 -1.00
CA LEU A 155 16.87 8.79 0.30
C LEU A 155 18.37 8.88 0.67
N GLN A 156 19.26 8.75 -0.30
CA GLN A 156 20.70 8.86 -0.06
C GLN A 156 21.13 10.26 0.41
N ASP A 157 20.49 11.31 -0.09
CA ASP A 157 20.84 12.70 0.23
C ASP A 157 20.49 13.05 1.68
N VAL A 158 19.48 12.39 2.24
CA VAL A 158 19.06 12.49 3.65
C VAL A 158 19.77 11.47 4.56
N GLY A 159 20.85 10.86 4.09
CA GLY A 159 21.68 9.97 4.90
C GLY A 159 21.15 8.55 5.06
N VAL A 160 20.11 8.15 4.32
CA VAL A 160 19.63 6.77 4.31
C VAL A 160 20.58 5.91 3.46
N ARG A 161 21.11 4.85 4.07
CA ARG A 161 22.05 3.89 3.46
C ARG A 161 21.54 2.46 3.53
N ASN A 162 22.27 1.52 2.94
CA ASN A 162 21.96 0.10 3.04
C ASN A 162 21.90 -0.37 4.50
N ASN A 163 20.88 -1.17 4.81
CA ASN A 163 20.52 -1.67 6.14
C ASN A 163 20.11 -0.58 7.14
N SER A 164 19.79 0.64 6.68
CA SER A 164 19.28 1.69 7.57
C SER A 164 17.92 1.31 8.13
N GLN A 165 17.69 1.71 9.38
CA GLN A 165 16.41 1.58 10.04
C GLN A 165 15.59 2.85 9.87
N ILE A 166 14.35 2.68 9.43
CA ILE A 166 13.41 3.78 9.24
C ILE A 166 12.22 3.55 10.16
N ALA A 167 12.04 4.42 11.14
CA ALA A 167 10.97 4.30 12.11
C ALA A 167 9.72 5.06 11.68
N PHE A 168 8.55 4.47 11.90
CA PHE A 168 7.30 5.22 11.92
C PHE A 168 7.22 6.06 13.18
N VAL A 169 7.03 7.37 13.04
CA VAL A 169 6.93 8.30 14.17
C VAL A 169 5.65 9.13 14.05
N PRO A 170 4.90 9.35 15.16
CA PRO A 170 3.75 10.25 15.17
C PRO A 170 4.13 11.66 14.66
N TYR A 171 3.28 12.18 13.78
CA TYR A 171 3.45 13.49 13.16
C TYR A 171 2.10 14.16 12.96
N VAL A 172 1.87 15.25 13.68
CA VAL A 172 0.68 16.09 13.49
C VAL A 172 1.00 17.14 12.44
N MET A 173 0.48 16.96 11.22
CA MET A 173 0.50 18.05 10.24
C MET A 173 -0.22 19.26 10.83
N LYS A 174 0.44 20.41 10.88
CA LYS A 174 -0.22 21.68 11.20
C LYS A 174 -1.26 21.92 10.11
N LYS A 175 -2.54 21.61 10.39
CA LYS A 175 -3.64 22.00 9.51
C LYS A 175 -3.53 23.52 9.34
N GLY A 176 -3.37 23.98 8.10
CA GLY A 176 -3.62 25.38 7.78
C GLY A 176 -5.02 25.77 8.29
N PRO A 177 -5.26 27.06 8.58
CA PRO A 177 -6.47 27.51 9.26
C PRO A 177 -7.71 26.93 8.57
N GLY A 178 -8.34 25.96 9.23
CA GLY A 178 -9.45 25.22 8.66
C GLY A 178 -10.59 26.19 8.41
N ARG A 179 -10.95 26.39 7.13
CA ARG A 179 -12.23 27.01 6.80
C ARG A 179 -13.32 26.11 7.38
N HIS A 180 -13.87 26.51 8.52
CA HIS A 180 -15.08 25.91 9.06
C HIS A 180 -16.12 25.88 7.94
N SER A 181 -16.49 24.68 7.49
CA SER A 181 -17.61 24.53 6.57
C SER A 181 -18.84 25.08 7.29
N LYS A 182 -19.32 26.26 6.88
CA LYS A 182 -20.52 26.85 7.44
C LYS A 182 -21.62 25.82 7.26
N ARG A 183 -22.12 25.27 8.36
CA ARG A 183 -23.26 24.35 8.42
C ARG A 183 -24.38 24.93 7.55
N LYS A 184 -24.64 24.30 6.41
CA LYS A 184 -25.70 24.71 5.48
C LYS A 184 -27.01 24.61 6.26
N LYS A 185 -27.60 25.75 6.62
CA LYS A 185 -28.88 25.77 7.32
C LYS A 185 -29.89 25.05 6.43
N HIS A 186 -30.49 23.98 6.95
CA HIS A 186 -31.65 23.37 6.31
C HIS A 186 -32.72 24.47 6.20
N ARG A 187 -33.26 24.66 4.99
CA ARG A 187 -34.46 25.49 4.81
C ARG A 187 -35.53 24.84 5.68
N LEU A 188 -35.91 25.52 6.76
CA LEU A 188 -37.11 25.18 7.51
C LEU A 188 -38.26 25.16 6.50
N PHE A 189 -39.05 24.08 6.52
CA PHE A 189 -40.21 23.92 5.68
C PHE A 189 -41.10 25.16 5.83
N ARG A 190 -41.34 25.83 4.71
CA ARG A 190 -42.34 26.90 4.61
C ARG A 190 -43.69 26.24 4.90
N SER A 191 -44.35 26.74 5.94
CA SER A 191 -45.68 26.32 6.38
C SER A 191 -46.62 26.09 5.19
N LEU A 192 -47.30 24.95 5.17
CA LEU A 192 -48.51 24.76 4.36
C LEU A 192 -49.51 25.85 4.75
N HIS A 193 -49.88 26.70 3.79
CA HIS A 193 -51.06 27.54 3.94
C HIS A 193 -52.28 26.60 3.90
N LYS A 194 -53.07 26.61 4.99
CA LYS A 194 -54.43 26.08 4.96
C LYS A 194 -55.29 27.13 4.26
N THR A 195 -55.82 26.81 3.08
CA THR A 195 -56.98 27.51 2.53
C THR A 195 -58.24 26.87 3.10
N CYS A 196 -59.18 27.73 3.51
CA CYS A 196 -60.53 27.38 3.96
C CYS A 196 -61.34 26.70 2.85
#